data_AF-A0A432UAN7-F1
#
_entry.id   AF-A0A432UAN7-F1
#
_cell.length_a   1.000
_cell.length_b   1.000
_cell.length_c   1.000
_cell.angle_alpha   90.00
_cell.angle_beta   90.00
_cell.angle_gamma   90.00
#
_symmetry.space_group_name_H-M   'P 1'
#
loop_
_entity.id
_entity.type
_entity.pdbx_description
1 polymer ?
#
loop_
_entity_poly.entity_id
_entity_poly.type
_entity_poly.pdbx_seq_one_letter_code
_entity_poly.pdbx_strand_id
1 'polypeptide(L)'
;MSHTKSADVFEFMIDSSPENNRERSSCSVKLAITGGGTGGHVFPGIAIAEEIEKKCSLECLWIGTGRAVEKNALKEKNWLYRVLKVRPLKGKGAMDIIAALVHLPVSVVRACLMLRKFRPDIVLGV
;
A
#
# COMPACT_ATOMS: atom_id res chain seq x y z
N MET A 1 43.98 40.09 -19.85
CA MET A 1 44.69 39.06 -19.07
C MET A 1 44.12 39.11 -17.66
N SER A 2 43.12 38.30 -17.36
CA SER A 2 43.15 36.86 -17.06
C SER A 2 43.16 36.64 -15.55
N HIS A 3 42.45 35.59 -15.13
CA HIS A 3 42.33 35.04 -13.77
C HIS A 3 41.10 35.45 -12.95
N THR A 4 39.93 34.93 -13.35
CA THR A 4 38.88 34.48 -12.42
C THR A 4 37.79 33.78 -13.23
N LYS A 5 37.83 32.43 -13.31
CA LYS A 5 36.68 31.53 -13.62
C LYS A 5 37.09 30.07 -13.88
N SER A 6 38.03 29.52 -13.11
CA SER A 6 38.31 28.07 -13.15
C SER A 6 38.24 27.39 -11.79
N ALA A 7 38.32 28.12 -10.67
CA ALA A 7 38.18 27.53 -9.35
C ALA A 7 36.72 27.23 -8.99
N ASP A 8 35.77 28.14 -9.28
CA ASP A 8 34.34 27.95 -8.97
C ASP A 8 33.69 26.80 -9.77
N VAL A 9 34.17 26.56 -11.00
CA VAL A 9 33.69 25.45 -11.85
C VAL A 9 34.24 24.11 -11.34
N PHE A 10 35.43 24.12 -10.72
CA PHE A 10 36.04 22.93 -10.17
C PHE A 10 35.44 22.56 -8.80
N GLU A 11 35.04 23.54 -7.99
CA GLU A 11 34.27 23.29 -6.76
C GLU A 11 32.87 22.73 -7.05
N PHE A 12 32.18 23.22 -8.10
CA PHE A 12 30.88 22.68 -8.52
C PHE A 12 30.98 21.24 -9.07
N MET A 13 32.15 20.81 -9.53
CA MET A 13 32.39 19.45 -10.03
C MET A 13 32.87 18.46 -8.96
N ILE A 14 33.14 18.94 -7.74
CA ILE A 14 33.49 18.15 -6.56
C ILE A 14 32.33 18.19 -5.52
N ASP A 15 31.09 18.40 -5.96
CA ASP A 15 29.87 18.09 -5.19
C ASP A 15 29.03 17.03 -5.92
N SER A 16 29.72 16.00 -6.42
CA SER A 16 29.11 14.78 -6.94
C SER A 16 29.75 13.56 -6.28
N SER A 17 30.04 13.68 -4.98
CA SER A 17 30.27 12.53 -4.12
C SER A 17 28.99 11.68 -4.08
N PRO A 18 29.02 10.41 -4.53
CA PRO A 18 27.90 9.49 -4.38
C PRO A 18 27.89 8.93 -2.94
N GLU A 19 27.90 9.83 -1.97
CA GLU A 19 28.05 9.54 -0.54
C GLU A 19 26.70 9.56 0.21
N ASN A 20 25.59 9.32 -0.49
CA ASN A 20 24.28 9.18 0.15
C ASN A 20 23.52 7.91 -0.29
N ASN A 21 24.23 6.78 -0.38
CA ASN A 21 23.60 5.49 -0.70
C ASN A 21 23.90 4.37 0.31
N ARG A 22 24.26 4.70 1.56
CA ARG A 22 24.50 3.72 2.63
C ARG A 22 23.56 3.80 3.83
N GLU A 23 22.53 4.65 3.79
CA GLU A 23 21.44 4.66 4.78
C GLU A 23 20.07 4.33 4.18
N ARG A 24 20.03 3.47 3.15
CA ARG A 24 18.75 2.91 2.69
C ARG A 24 18.31 1.79 3.65
N SER A 25 17.73 2.23 4.77
CA SER A 25 16.64 1.57 5.51
C SER A 25 16.96 0.31 6.32
N SER A 26 17.38 0.47 7.59
CA SER A 26 17.36 -0.62 8.59
C SER A 26 15.95 -0.99 9.09
N CYS A 27 14.91 -0.31 8.62
CA CYS A 27 13.54 -0.52 9.07
C CYS A 27 12.75 -1.41 8.11
N SER A 28 12.14 -2.47 8.64
CA SER A 28 11.19 -3.34 7.94
C SER A 28 9.80 -3.17 8.54
N VAL A 29 8.78 -3.05 7.68
CA VAL A 29 7.40 -2.80 8.07
C VAL A 29 6.47 -3.77 7.34
N LYS A 30 5.57 -4.42 8.08
CA LYS A 30 4.44 -5.18 7.53
C LYS A 30 3.17 -4.35 7.61
N LEU A 31 2.71 -3.87 6.46
CA LEU A 31 1.51 -3.04 6.34
C LEU A 31 0.34 -3.84 5.76
N ALA A 32 -0.80 -3.84 6.44
CA ALA A 32 -2.05 -4.29 5.85
C ALA A 32 -2.90 -3.08 5.44
N ILE A 33 -3.33 -3.01 4.19
CA ILE A 33 -4.21 -1.95 3.68
C ILE A 33 -5.57 -2.54 3.41
N THR A 34 -6.60 -1.93 3.99
CA THR A 34 -7.99 -2.28 3.77
C THR A 34 -8.69 -1.08 3.13
N GLY A 35 -9.23 -1.28 1.94
CA GLY A 35 -9.82 -0.20 1.16
C GLY A 35 -10.06 -0.71 -0.25
N GLY A 36 -11.25 -0.51 -0.78
CA GLY A 36 -11.64 -1.10 -2.06
C GLY A 36 -13.05 -0.74 -2.47
N GLY A 37 -13.39 -1.04 -3.72
CA GLY A 37 -14.64 -0.62 -4.33
C GLY A 37 -14.42 0.37 -5.47
N THR A 38 -13.76 1.49 -5.21
CA THR A 38 -13.59 2.61 -6.16
C THR A 38 -12.19 3.21 -6.06
N GLY A 39 -11.79 4.00 -7.07
CA GLY A 39 -10.48 4.64 -7.11
C GLY A 39 -10.19 5.55 -5.90
N GLY A 40 -11.22 6.18 -5.31
CA GLY A 40 -11.07 7.16 -4.23
C GLY A 40 -10.39 6.64 -2.96
N HIS A 41 -10.43 5.34 -2.71
CA HIS A 41 -9.72 4.72 -1.57
C HIS A 41 -8.46 3.96 -2.04
N VAL A 42 -8.46 3.50 -3.30
CA VAL A 42 -7.36 2.72 -3.88
C VAL A 42 -6.11 3.59 -4.08
N PHE A 43 -6.24 4.76 -4.70
CA PHE A 43 -5.08 5.59 -5.01
C PHE A 43 -4.41 6.19 -3.76
N PRO A 44 -5.14 6.71 -2.75
CA PRO A 44 -4.51 7.17 -1.52
C PRO A 44 -3.77 6.05 -0.78
N GLY A 45 -4.35 4.84 -0.71
CA GLY A 45 -3.69 3.69 -0.09
C GLY A 45 -2.40 3.29 -0.82
N ILE A 46 -2.40 3.31 -2.15
CA ILE A 46 -1.20 3.07 -2.97
C ILE A 46 -0.14 4.13 -2.69
N ALA A 47 -0.51 5.41 -2.69
CA ALA A 47 0.44 6.51 -2.47
C ALA A 47 1.13 6.42 -1.10
N ILE A 48 0.40 6.03 -0.06
CA ILE A 48 0.96 5.83 1.29
C ILE A 48 1.94 4.64 1.29
N ALA A 49 1.56 3.52 0.66
CA ALA A 49 2.41 2.34 0.57
C ALA A 49 3.72 2.61 -0.17
N GLU A 50 3.65 3.29 -1.32
CA GLU A 50 4.82 3.69 -2.11
C GLU A 50 5.76 4.60 -1.33
N GLU A 51 5.22 5.53 -0.53
CA GLU A 51 6.05 6.43 0.28
C GLU A 51 6.76 5.70 1.43
N ILE A 52 6.13 4.68 2.00
CA ILE A 52 6.76 3.81 3.01
C ILE A 52 7.84 2.95 2.35
N GLU A 53 7.57 2.38 1.17
CA GLU A 53 8.51 1.54 0.42
C GLU A 53 9.81 2.29 0.02
N LYS A 54 9.73 3.61 -0.18
CA LYS A 54 10.92 4.45 -0.41
C LYS A 54 11.82 4.59 0.83
N LYS A 55 11.26 4.47 2.04
CA LYS A 55 11.94 4.74 3.32
C LYS A 55 12.29 3.47 4.08
N CYS A 56 11.55 2.39 3.88
CA CYS A 56 11.62 1.13 4.63
C CYS A 56 11.44 -0.07 3.69
N SER A 57 11.94 -1.24 4.11
CA SER A 57 11.55 -2.51 3.49
C SER A 57 10.08 -2.81 3.81
N LEU A 58 9.23 -2.82 2.80
CA LEU A 58 7.78 -2.97 2.97
C LEU A 58 7.30 -4.36 2.53
N GLU A 59 6.73 -5.12 3.47
CA GLU A 59 5.80 -6.19 3.13
C GLU A 59 4.37 -5.63 3.20
N CYS A 60 3.67 -5.60 2.07
CA CYS A 60 2.31 -5.07 1.99
C CYS A 60 1.28 -6.18 1.73
N LEU A 61 0.22 -6.22 2.54
CA LEU A 61 -0.99 -7.01 2.32
C LEU A 61 -2.14 -6.07 1.97
N TRP A 62 -2.60 -6.11 0.73
CA TRP A 62 -3.79 -5.41 0.28
C TRP A 62 -5.03 -6.31 0.39
N ILE A 63 -6.02 -5.89 1.18
CA ILE A 63 -7.31 -6.55 1.36
C ILE A 63 -8.40 -5.74 0.65
N GLY A 64 -8.88 -6.27 -0.49
CA GLY A 64 -9.77 -5.55 -1.40
C GLY A 64 -11.05 -6.30 -1.76
N THR A 65 -11.84 -5.71 -2.68
CA THR A 65 -13.15 -6.25 -3.10
C THR A 65 -13.08 -7.09 -4.38
N GLY A 66 -11.93 -7.09 -5.08
CA GLY A 66 -11.73 -7.87 -6.31
C GLY A 66 -12.13 -7.14 -7.59
N ARG A 67 -12.48 -5.85 -7.51
CA ARG A 67 -12.88 -5.02 -8.66
C ARG A 67 -11.71 -4.73 -9.61
N ALA A 68 -12.03 -4.43 -10.86
CA ALA A 68 -11.03 -4.20 -11.91
C ALA A 68 -10.09 -3.03 -11.61
N VAL A 69 -10.60 -1.94 -11.02
CA VAL A 69 -9.78 -0.77 -10.64
C VAL A 69 -8.65 -1.14 -9.67
N GLU A 70 -8.95 -1.95 -8.65
CA GLU A 70 -7.95 -2.44 -7.69
C GLU A 70 -6.95 -3.38 -8.38
N LYS A 71 -7.46 -4.36 -9.15
CA LYS A 71 -6.61 -5.34 -9.84
C LYS A 71 -5.64 -4.69 -10.82
N ASN A 72 -6.10 -3.69 -11.57
CA ASN A 72 -5.27 -2.98 -12.54
C ASN A 72 -4.23 -2.11 -11.85
N ALA A 73 -4.62 -1.36 -10.82
CA ALA A 73 -3.72 -0.48 -10.10
C ALA A 73 -2.63 -1.25 -9.31
N LEU A 74 -2.95 -2.46 -8.84
CA LEU A 74 -2.02 -3.30 -8.08
C LEU A 74 -1.25 -4.31 -8.94
N LYS A 75 -1.55 -4.44 -10.24
CA LYS A 75 -0.97 -5.48 -11.12
C LYS A 75 0.55 -5.43 -11.18
N GLU A 76 1.10 -4.23 -11.13
CA GLU A 76 2.54 -3.96 -11.27
C GLU A 76 3.24 -3.87 -9.91
N LYS A 77 2.51 -4.04 -8.80
CA LYS A 77 3.04 -3.96 -7.45
C LYS A 77 3.38 -5.35 -6.91
N ASN A 78 4.51 -5.48 -6.24
CA ASN A 78 4.93 -6.73 -5.60
C ASN A 78 4.29 -6.91 -4.22
N TRP A 79 2.98 -6.63 -4.10
CA TRP A 79 2.24 -6.69 -2.84
C TRP A 79 1.29 -7.89 -2.82
N LEU A 80 1.05 -8.43 -1.63
CA LEU A 80 0.09 -9.52 -1.45
C LEU A 80 -1.33 -9.00 -1.63
N TYR A 81 -2.03 -9.42 -2.67
CA TYR A 81 -3.45 -9.10 -2.84
C TYR A 81 -4.35 -10.23 -2.32
N ARG A 82 -5.33 -9.89 -1.47
CA ARG A 82 -6.37 -10.80 -0.98
C ARG A 82 -7.74 -10.16 -1.17
N VAL A 83 -8.66 -10.95 -1.71
CA VAL A 83 -10.05 -10.52 -1.89
C VAL A 83 -10.89 -10.97 -0.71
N LEU A 84 -11.54 -10.02 -0.05
CA LEU A 84 -12.55 -10.27 0.96
C LEU A 84 -13.93 -9.95 0.37
N LYS A 85 -14.66 -11.00 -0.01
CA LYS A 85 -16.01 -10.85 -0.57
C LYS A 85 -17.00 -10.57 0.56
N VAL A 86 -17.43 -9.32 0.70
CA VAL A 86 -18.55 -8.94 1.56
C VAL A 86 -19.76 -8.69 0.68
N ARG A 87 -20.92 -9.26 1.05
CA ARG A 87 -22.17 -9.00 0.31
C ARG A 87 -22.63 -7.57 0.63
N PRO A 88 -22.90 -6.71 -0.37
CA PRO A 88 -23.40 -5.37 -0.12
C PRO A 88 -24.81 -5.44 0.48
N LEU A 89 -25.02 -4.66 1.55
CA LEU A 89 -26.31 -4.52 2.23
C LEU A 89 -27.27 -3.54 1.50
N LYS A 90 -26.75 -2.73 0.59
CA LYS A 90 -27.48 -1.61 -0.03
C LYS A 90 -28.26 -2.07 -1.28
N GLY A 91 -29.58 -1.89 -1.26
CA GLY A 91 -30.45 -2.03 -2.43
C GLY A 91 -31.06 -3.42 -2.67
N LYS A 92 -31.25 -4.23 -1.64
CA LYS A 92 -31.73 -5.61 -1.78
C LYS A 92 -32.86 -5.97 -0.81
N GLY A 93 -33.71 -6.92 -1.19
CA GLY A 93 -34.88 -7.34 -0.41
C GLY A 93 -34.52 -7.99 0.94
N ALA A 94 -35.53 -8.23 1.78
CA ALA A 94 -35.34 -8.76 3.14
C ALA A 94 -34.47 -10.04 3.20
N MET A 95 -34.57 -10.90 2.19
CA MET A 95 -33.76 -12.13 2.09
C MET A 95 -32.26 -11.88 1.91
N ASP A 96 -31.88 -10.83 1.18
CA ASP A 96 -30.47 -10.46 0.98
C ASP A 96 -29.86 -9.85 2.24
N ILE A 97 -30.66 -9.14 3.04
CA ILE A 97 -30.25 -8.59 4.34
C ILE A 97 -29.96 -9.74 5.31
N ILE A 98 -30.85 -10.74 5.38
CA ILE A 98 -30.66 -11.94 6.20
C ILE A 98 -29.41 -12.71 5.72
N ALA A 99 -29.25 -12.91 4.41
CA ALA A 99 -28.07 -13.57 3.88
C ALA A 99 -26.77 -12.80 4.20
N ALA A 100 -26.80 -11.47 4.17
CA ALA A 100 -25.66 -10.65 4.54
C ALA A 100 -25.33 -10.73 6.03
N LEU A 101 -26.34 -10.74 6.91
CA LEU A 101 -26.19 -10.96 8.36
C LEU A 101 -25.52 -12.31 8.66
N VAL A 102 -25.90 -13.38 7.97
CA VAL A 102 -25.28 -14.71 8.13
C VAL A 102 -23.85 -14.75 7.57
N HIS A 103 -23.58 -14.03 6.48
CA HIS A 103 -22.24 -14.00 5.87
C HIS A 103 -21.25 -13.05 6.59
N LEU A 104 -21.74 -12.11 7.40
CA LEU A 104 -20.90 -11.13 8.07
C LEU A 104 -19.93 -11.80 9.08
N PRO A 105 -20.36 -12.69 9.99
CA PRO A 105 -19.45 -13.41 10.89
C PRO A 105 -18.36 -14.17 10.14
N VAL A 106 -18.72 -14.85 9.05
CA VAL A 106 -17.77 -15.59 8.21
C VAL A 106 -16.71 -14.65 7.60
N SER A 107 -17.14 -13.47 7.16
CA SER A 107 -16.25 -12.46 6.59
C SER A 107 -15.30 -11.89 7.65
N VAL A 108 -15.80 -11.65 8.87
CA VAL A 108 -15.00 -11.19 10.01
C VAL A 108 -13.95 -12.23 10.40
N VAL A 109 -14.34 -13.50 10.54
CA VAL A 109 -13.40 -14.59 10.83
C VAL A 109 -12.34 -14.69 9.75
N ARG A 110 -12.73 -14.58 8.47
CA ARG A 110 -11.78 -14.63 7.35
C ARG A 110 -10.81 -13.44 7.37
N ALA A 111 -11.28 -12.23 7.66
CA ALA A 111 -10.42 -11.06 7.80
C ALA A 111 -9.44 -11.24 8.98
N CYS A 112 -9.94 -11.74 10.12
CA CYS A 112 -9.11 -12.01 11.30
C CYS A 112 -8.02 -13.05 10.99
N LEU A 113 -8.35 -14.13 10.27
CA LEU A 113 -7.38 -15.13 9.84
C LEU A 113 -6.32 -14.56 8.88
N MET A 114 -6.71 -13.66 7.96
CA MET A 114 -5.78 -12.99 7.07
C MET A 114 -4.77 -12.14 7.85
N LEU A 115 -5.26 -11.31 8.78
CA LEU A 115 -4.41 -10.48 9.63
C LEU A 115 -3.52 -11.33 10.55
N ARG A 116 -4.06 -12.39 11.16
CA ARG A 116 -3.30 -13.28 12.05
C ARG A 116 -2.20 -14.06 11.32
N LYS A 117 -2.42 -14.42 10.04
CA LYS A 117 -1.42 -15.09 9.20
C LYS A 117 -0.33 -14.12 8.75
N PHE A 118 -0.70 -12.91 8.38
CA PHE A 118 0.25 -11.90 7.89
C PHE A 118 1.04 -11.23 9.01
N ARG A 119 0.44 -11.07 10.19
CA ARG A 119 0.97 -10.37 11.36
C ARG A 119 1.45 -8.94 11.00
N PRO A 120 0.54 -8.06 10.54
CA PRO A 120 0.91 -6.68 10.23
C PRO A 120 1.32 -5.92 11.49
N ASP A 121 2.29 -5.02 11.34
CA ASP A 121 2.63 -4.02 12.35
C ASP A 121 1.62 -2.87 12.32
N ILE A 122 1.09 -2.56 11.13
CA ILE A 122 0.18 -1.44 10.88
C ILE A 122 -0.99 -1.93 10.01
N VAL A 123 -2.20 -1.51 10.36
CA VAL A 123 -3.40 -1.68 9.53
C VAL A 123 -3.92 -0.31 9.13
N LEU A 124 -3.99 -0.04 7.83
CA LEU A 124 -4.51 1.20 7.26
C LEU A 124 -5.88 0.94 6.65
N GLY A 125 -6.92 1.51 7.25
CA GLY A 125 -8.25 1.62 6.64
C GLY A 125 -8.38 2.92 5.87
N VAL A 126 -8.71 2.84 4.58
CA VAL A 126 -8.97 4.00 3.70
C VAL A 126 -10.45 4.09 3.40
#